data_AF-A0A485LIK9-F1
#
_entry.id   AF-A0A485LIK9-F1
#
_cell.length_a   1.000
_cell.length_b   1.000
_cell.length_c   1.000
_cell.angle_alpha   90.00
_cell.angle_beta   90.00
_cell.angle_gamma   90.00
#
_symmetry.space_group_name_H-M   'P 1'
#
loop_
_entity.id
_entity.type
_entity.pdbx_description
1 polymer ?
#
loop_
_entity_poly.entity_id
_entity_poly.type
_entity_poly.pdbx_seq_one_letter_code
_entity_poly.pdbx_strand_id
1 'polypeptide(L)'
;MTEWFEQLFGFREKDFSYADRQAQFEFLENGTKLRARPNGQTYEVGTFECLSLAHLRQVARDDAAAVTRTRPTTVRHIASTDVFLLHCDRDNRGALFQGASQFNCLEFVSPRGIPENGVTCYAMDNTQGPACAIAAGPATVVRNYFARVGDQVGQTAAHQLNNLDGVQRLLPPSCLDVVNGYTDSTDARLAALNKCLAADPALRTAATDALKIGVHWHVQVPFADRRTVLTHAAPHVVSQVYCSAISVGYSAASSAAWAPFASLVLEASYEATLWAGVLNCRQTGCPTVFLTLLGGGVFRNREDWIVGAIAKALGAVAAYGLDVVVVHFRHVDRSIVDALESAMQ
;
A
#
# COMPACT_ATOMS: atom_id res chain seq x y z
N MET A 1 0.10 -21.22 -2.72
CA MET A 1 1.56 -21.36 -2.97
C MET A 1 2.25 -21.05 -1.67
N THR A 2 2.53 -22.05 -0.83
CA THR A 2 3.13 -21.81 0.50
C THR A 2 4.63 -21.54 0.44
N GLU A 3 5.30 -21.99 -0.64
CA GLU A 3 6.77 -21.92 -0.82
C GLU A 3 7.20 -20.91 -1.90
N TRP A 4 6.44 -19.83 -2.10
CA TRP A 4 6.72 -18.84 -3.15
C TRP A 4 8.12 -18.23 -3.05
N PHE A 5 8.62 -18.05 -1.82
CA PHE A 5 9.93 -17.48 -1.55
C PHE A 5 11.05 -18.41 -2.02
N GLU A 6 11.01 -19.70 -1.64
CA GLU A 6 11.99 -20.69 -2.06
C GLU A 6 12.01 -20.83 -3.59
N GLN A 7 10.83 -20.79 -4.22
CA GLN A 7 10.72 -20.84 -5.69
C GLN A 7 11.41 -19.67 -6.39
N LEU A 8 11.34 -18.45 -5.83
CA LEU A 8 12.00 -17.29 -6.42
C LEU A 8 13.50 -17.23 -6.12
N PHE A 9 13.92 -17.60 -4.92
CA PHE A 9 15.27 -17.27 -4.44
C PHE A 9 16.19 -18.49 -4.27
N GLY A 10 15.64 -19.70 -4.37
CA GLY A 10 16.41 -20.95 -4.31
C GLY A 10 16.84 -21.36 -2.91
N PHE A 11 16.21 -20.81 -1.87
CA PHE A 11 16.45 -21.19 -0.48
C PHE A 11 15.20 -20.97 0.39
N ARG A 12 15.06 -21.73 1.46
CA ARG A 12 13.99 -21.55 2.44
C ARG A 12 14.33 -20.40 3.38
N GLU A 13 13.42 -19.44 3.48
CA GLU A 13 13.62 -18.25 4.30
C GLU A 13 13.93 -18.59 5.76
N LYS A 14 13.22 -19.57 6.33
CA LYS A 14 13.32 -19.96 7.74
C LYS A 14 14.62 -20.66 8.12
N ASP A 15 15.39 -21.15 7.15
CA ASP A 15 16.64 -21.86 7.41
C ASP A 15 17.78 -20.90 7.82
N PHE A 16 17.58 -19.59 7.67
CA PHE A 16 18.58 -18.56 7.89
C PHE A 16 18.16 -17.59 9.01
N SER A 17 19.13 -17.00 9.70
CA SER A 17 18.92 -15.86 10.58
C SER A 17 18.53 -14.61 9.76
N TYR A 18 18.04 -13.55 10.41
CA TYR A 18 17.68 -12.30 9.70
C TYR A 18 18.86 -11.73 8.88
N ALA A 19 20.05 -11.67 9.50
CA ALA A 19 21.25 -11.16 8.83
C ALA A 19 21.73 -12.10 7.71
N ASP A 20 21.64 -13.42 7.91
CA ASP A 20 22.03 -14.38 6.88
C ASP A 20 21.07 -14.37 5.68
N ARG A 21 19.78 -14.07 5.91
CA ARG A 21 18.80 -13.83 4.83
C ARG A 21 19.21 -12.61 4.00
N GLN A 22 19.57 -11.50 4.64
CA GLN A 22 20.08 -10.31 3.93
C GLN A 22 21.31 -10.66 3.08
N ALA A 23 22.23 -11.47 3.62
CA ALA A 23 23.45 -11.88 2.91
C ALA A 23 23.18 -12.75 1.67
N GLN A 24 22.01 -13.38 1.56
CA GLN A 24 21.61 -14.14 0.36
C GLN A 24 21.27 -13.24 -0.84
N PHE A 25 21.17 -11.92 -0.64
CA PHE A 25 20.84 -10.98 -1.70
C PHE A 25 21.95 -9.98 -1.96
N GLU A 26 21.96 -9.43 -3.18
CA GLU A 26 22.88 -8.41 -3.61
C GLU A 26 22.18 -7.39 -4.49
N PHE A 27 22.31 -6.12 -4.17
CA PHE A 27 21.85 -5.05 -5.04
C PHE A 27 22.81 -4.84 -6.21
N LEU A 28 22.24 -4.71 -7.41
CA LEU A 28 22.92 -4.38 -8.65
C LEU A 28 22.32 -3.07 -9.20
N GLU A 29 22.98 -2.49 -10.22
CA GLU A 29 22.47 -1.34 -10.99
C GLU A 29 21.92 -0.20 -10.10
N ASN A 30 22.78 0.32 -9.21
CA ASN A 30 22.44 1.40 -8.27
C ASN A 30 21.23 1.10 -7.37
N GLY A 31 20.97 -0.17 -7.06
CA GLY A 31 19.90 -0.58 -6.14
C GLY A 31 18.57 -0.90 -6.81
N THR A 32 18.47 -0.78 -8.14
CA THR A 32 17.22 -1.05 -8.88
C THR A 32 17.03 -2.52 -9.22
N LYS A 33 18.07 -3.34 -9.08
CA LYS A 33 18.03 -4.79 -9.27
C LYS A 33 18.47 -5.53 -8.02
N LEU A 34 17.84 -6.66 -7.75
CA LEU A 34 18.18 -7.57 -6.66
C LEU A 34 18.53 -8.95 -7.21
N ARG A 35 19.77 -9.38 -6.96
CA ARG A 35 20.23 -10.74 -7.26
C ARG A 35 20.07 -11.63 -6.04
N ALA A 36 19.42 -12.78 -6.21
CA ALA A 36 19.45 -13.86 -5.24
C ALA A 36 20.70 -14.72 -5.49
N ARG A 37 21.61 -14.79 -4.52
CA ARG A 37 22.86 -15.55 -4.63
C ARG A 37 22.65 -17.06 -4.79
N PRO A 38 21.71 -17.72 -4.08
CA PRO A 38 21.61 -19.18 -4.12
C PRO A 38 21.26 -19.75 -5.49
N ASN A 39 20.43 -19.07 -6.28
CA ASN A 39 20.04 -19.52 -7.61
C ASN A 39 20.51 -18.60 -8.76
N GLY A 40 21.21 -17.50 -8.45
CA GLY A 40 21.74 -16.54 -9.42
C GLY A 40 20.69 -15.66 -10.12
N GLN A 41 19.39 -15.81 -9.80
CA GLN A 41 18.32 -15.05 -10.44
C GLN A 41 18.40 -13.57 -10.07
N THR A 42 18.08 -12.71 -11.02
CA THR A 42 18.08 -11.24 -10.84
C THR A 42 16.71 -10.68 -11.18
N TYR A 43 16.23 -9.78 -10.33
CA TYR A 43 14.90 -9.20 -10.42
C TYR A 43 14.97 -7.67 -10.47
N GLU A 44 14.12 -7.05 -11.29
CA GLU A 44 13.86 -5.60 -11.20
C GLU A 44 13.08 -5.33 -9.90
N VAL A 45 13.67 -4.58 -8.98
CA VAL A 45 13.05 -4.20 -7.71
C VAL A 45 12.77 -2.71 -7.62
N GLY A 46 13.18 -1.92 -8.61
CA GLY A 46 12.87 -0.48 -8.69
C GLY A 46 13.26 0.29 -7.42
N THR A 47 12.44 1.25 -7.01
CA THR A 47 12.72 2.10 -5.83
C THR A 47 11.54 2.12 -4.86
N PHE A 48 11.85 2.15 -3.56
CA PHE A 48 10.84 2.17 -2.49
C PHE A 48 11.03 3.39 -1.59
N GLU A 49 9.95 4.13 -1.37
CA GLU A 49 9.94 5.35 -0.55
C GLU A 49 8.64 5.46 0.25
N CYS A 50 8.67 6.17 1.38
CA CYS A 50 7.49 6.50 2.18
C CYS A 50 7.14 7.98 1.98
N LEU A 51 6.15 8.27 1.14
CA LEU A 51 5.85 9.62 0.67
C LEU A 51 4.57 10.15 1.32
N SER A 52 4.60 11.40 1.77
CA SER A 52 3.41 12.05 2.35
C SER A 52 2.42 12.48 1.28
N LEU A 53 1.14 12.61 1.65
CA LEU A 53 0.12 13.17 0.78
C LEU A 53 0.51 14.55 0.26
N ALA A 54 0.98 15.44 1.14
CA ALA A 54 1.41 16.77 0.74
C ALA A 54 2.53 16.73 -0.31
N HIS A 55 3.53 15.86 -0.13
CA HIS A 55 4.63 15.72 -1.07
C HIS A 55 4.14 15.23 -2.45
N LEU A 56 3.34 14.16 -2.47
CA LEU A 56 2.79 13.59 -3.70
C LEU A 56 1.91 14.61 -4.45
N ARG A 57 1.04 15.32 -3.73
CA ARG A 57 0.18 16.37 -4.28
C ARG A 57 1.01 17.51 -4.87
N GLN A 58 2.05 17.97 -4.17
CA GLN A 58 2.90 19.06 -4.63
C GLN A 58 3.66 18.68 -5.90
N VAL A 59 4.38 17.56 -5.88
CA VAL A 59 5.17 17.09 -7.04
C VAL A 59 4.26 16.83 -8.25
N ALA A 60 3.07 16.27 -8.03
CA ALA A 60 2.12 16.05 -9.11
C ALA A 60 1.61 17.38 -9.71
N ARG A 61 1.48 18.46 -8.94
CA ARG A 61 0.97 19.74 -9.44
C ARG A 61 2.02 20.62 -10.10
N ASP A 62 3.24 20.63 -9.59
CA ASP A 62 4.31 21.54 -10.04
C ASP A 62 4.83 21.23 -11.45
N ASP A 63 4.68 19.98 -11.87
CA ASP A 63 5.09 19.55 -13.19
C ASP A 63 4.14 20.09 -14.26
N ALA A 64 4.54 21.19 -14.90
CA ALA A 64 3.76 21.94 -15.91
C ALA A 64 3.32 21.12 -17.13
N ALA A 65 3.83 19.89 -17.32
CA ALA A 65 3.33 18.94 -18.31
C ALA A 65 1.93 18.36 -17.95
N ALA A 66 1.43 18.58 -16.73
CA ALA A 66 0.20 18.02 -16.19
C ALA A 66 -1.11 18.50 -16.85
N VAL A 67 -1.09 19.58 -17.65
CA VAL A 67 -2.32 20.21 -18.17
C VAL A 67 -2.76 19.65 -19.54
N THR A 68 -2.03 18.72 -20.14
CA THR A 68 -2.29 18.28 -21.53
C THR A 68 -2.78 16.84 -21.70
N ARG A 69 -3.59 16.33 -20.76
CA ARG A 69 -4.57 15.29 -21.11
C ARG A 69 -5.97 15.88 -21.09
N THR A 70 -6.55 16.02 -22.28
CA THR A 70 -7.91 16.55 -22.52
C THR A 70 -9.03 15.65 -22.00
N ARG A 71 -8.71 14.61 -21.22
CA ARG A 71 -9.65 13.56 -20.84
C ARG A 71 -9.82 13.56 -19.32
N PRO A 72 -11.06 13.54 -18.81
CA PRO A 72 -11.31 13.42 -17.39
C PRO A 72 -10.85 12.05 -16.87
N THR A 73 -10.54 11.99 -15.57
CA THR A 73 -10.37 10.72 -14.87
C THR A 73 -11.67 9.93 -14.94
N THR A 74 -11.56 8.64 -15.22
CA THR A 74 -12.68 7.71 -15.32
C THR A 74 -12.62 6.66 -14.23
N VAL A 75 -13.77 6.10 -13.88
CA VAL A 75 -13.89 5.06 -12.86
C VAL A 75 -14.63 3.89 -13.45
N ARG A 76 -14.11 2.68 -13.22
CA ARG A 76 -14.79 1.43 -13.52
C ARG A 76 -14.60 0.41 -12.42
N HIS A 77 -15.51 -0.55 -12.36
CA HIS A 77 -15.55 -1.57 -11.33
C HIS A 77 -15.29 -2.93 -11.96
N ILE A 78 -14.43 -3.73 -11.33
CA ILE A 78 -14.19 -5.11 -11.73
C ILE A 78 -14.32 -6.04 -10.52
N ALA A 79 -14.63 -7.30 -10.79
CA ALA A 79 -14.53 -8.35 -9.80
C ALA A 79 -13.19 -9.08 -9.98
N SER A 80 -12.53 -9.40 -8.87
CA SER A 80 -11.40 -10.32 -8.87
C SER A 80 -11.50 -11.29 -7.70
N THR A 81 -11.18 -12.55 -7.96
CA THR A 81 -11.00 -13.56 -6.92
C THR A 81 -9.61 -13.49 -6.30
N ASP A 82 -8.64 -12.89 -7.01
CA ASP A 82 -7.25 -12.82 -6.61
C ASP A 82 -6.52 -11.68 -7.35
N VAL A 83 -6.22 -10.59 -6.65
CA VAL A 83 -5.52 -9.42 -7.22
C VAL A 83 -4.11 -9.73 -7.69
N PHE A 84 -3.50 -10.82 -7.21
CA PHE A 84 -2.23 -11.33 -7.71
C PHE A 84 -2.30 -11.61 -9.22
N LEU A 85 -3.41 -12.16 -9.71
CA LEU A 85 -3.55 -12.51 -11.12
C LEU A 85 -3.66 -11.26 -12.00
N LEU A 86 -4.21 -10.16 -11.48
CA LEU A 86 -4.20 -8.87 -12.18
C LEU A 86 -2.78 -8.31 -12.32
N HIS A 87 -1.90 -8.58 -11.37
CA HIS A 87 -0.49 -8.22 -11.50
C HIS A 87 0.23 -9.10 -12.53
N CYS A 88 -0.14 -10.37 -12.67
CA CYS A 88 0.46 -11.25 -13.68
C CYS A 88 0.05 -10.92 -15.12
N ASP A 89 -1.09 -10.23 -15.28
CA ASP A 89 -1.61 -9.83 -16.57
C ASP A 89 -0.73 -8.75 -17.22
N ARG A 90 -0.13 -9.11 -18.36
CA ARG A 90 0.82 -8.24 -19.08
C ARG A 90 0.17 -6.99 -19.65
N ASP A 91 -1.16 -6.98 -19.83
CA ASP A 91 -1.89 -5.80 -20.27
C ASP A 91 -1.88 -4.69 -19.19
N ASN A 92 -1.61 -5.05 -17.92
CA ASN A 92 -1.45 -4.11 -16.83
C ASN A 92 0.00 -3.61 -16.66
N ARG A 93 0.86 -3.75 -17.68
CA ARG A 93 2.24 -3.26 -17.63
C ARG A 93 2.24 -1.76 -17.29
N GLY A 94 3.05 -1.41 -16.30
CA GLY A 94 3.20 -0.03 -15.84
C GLY A 94 2.00 0.50 -15.06
N ALA A 95 0.95 -0.29 -14.81
CA ALA A 95 -0.15 0.14 -13.95
C ALA A 95 0.30 0.30 -12.49
N LEU A 96 -0.47 1.08 -11.71
CA LEU A 96 -0.29 1.22 -10.28
C LEU A 96 -1.32 0.37 -9.52
N PHE A 97 -0.88 -0.42 -8.54
CA PHE A 97 -1.75 -1.24 -7.70
C PHE A 97 -1.74 -0.77 -6.25
N GLN A 98 -2.92 -0.51 -5.69
CA GLN A 98 -3.08 -0.29 -4.26
C GLN A 98 -3.14 -1.62 -3.51
N GLY A 99 -2.15 -1.86 -2.65
CA GLY A 99 -2.13 -2.94 -1.68
C GLY A 99 -2.63 -2.47 -0.32
N ALA A 100 -3.55 -3.22 0.28
CA ALA A 100 -3.89 -3.05 1.68
C ALA A 100 -2.72 -3.52 2.56
N SER A 101 -2.24 -2.67 3.45
CA SER A 101 -1.05 -2.89 4.25
C SER A 101 -1.25 -2.37 5.67
N GLN A 102 -0.24 -2.58 6.50
CA GLN A 102 -0.03 -1.95 7.80
C GLN A 102 0.86 -0.71 7.63
N PHE A 103 0.93 0.15 8.66
CA PHE A 103 1.71 1.39 8.61
C PHE A 103 3.23 1.20 8.44
N ASN A 104 3.73 -0.02 8.60
CA ASN A 104 5.13 -0.39 8.36
C ASN A 104 5.38 -0.97 6.94
N CYS A 105 4.37 -0.98 6.08
CA CYS A 105 4.44 -1.57 4.73
C CYS A 105 4.72 -3.08 4.72
N LEU A 106 4.25 -3.84 5.73
CA LEU A 106 4.43 -5.29 5.85
C LEU A 106 3.13 -6.01 6.19
N GLU A 107 2.80 -7.06 5.44
CA GLU A 107 1.49 -7.73 5.43
C GLU A 107 1.38 -8.91 6.43
N PHE A 108 1.82 -8.71 7.67
CA PHE A 108 1.66 -9.73 8.73
C PHE A 108 0.21 -9.81 9.21
N VAL A 109 -0.28 -11.03 9.48
CA VAL A 109 -1.69 -11.30 9.85
C VAL A 109 -2.15 -10.75 11.20
N SER A 110 -1.22 -10.34 12.07
CA SER A 110 -1.55 -9.89 13.41
C SER A 110 -0.50 -8.92 13.94
N PRO A 111 -0.81 -8.10 14.96
CA PRO A 111 0.15 -7.21 15.62
C PRO A 111 1.27 -7.96 16.36
N ARG A 112 1.25 -9.30 16.42
CA ARG A 112 2.34 -10.11 16.98
C ARG A 112 3.40 -10.48 15.94
N GLY A 113 3.11 -10.30 14.65
CA GLY A 113 4.08 -10.54 13.59
C GLY A 113 5.17 -9.48 13.60
N ILE A 114 6.42 -9.93 13.48
CA ILE A 114 7.61 -9.08 13.41
C ILE A 114 8.36 -9.34 12.11
N PRO A 115 9.12 -8.37 11.57
CA PRO A 115 9.88 -8.53 10.33
C PRO A 115 10.77 -9.79 10.28
N GLU A 116 11.30 -10.22 11.42
CA GLU A 116 12.14 -11.40 11.59
C GLU A 116 11.40 -12.73 11.36
N ASN A 117 10.06 -12.74 11.42
CA ASN A 117 9.28 -13.91 11.06
C ASN A 117 9.38 -14.26 9.56
N GLY A 118 9.79 -13.29 8.73
CA GLY A 118 9.93 -13.46 7.29
C GLY A 118 8.61 -13.32 6.52
N VAL A 119 8.75 -13.10 5.22
CA VAL A 119 7.64 -12.76 4.31
C VAL A 119 7.01 -13.99 3.66
N THR A 120 7.64 -15.17 3.72
CA THR A 120 7.07 -16.43 3.19
C THR A 120 5.68 -16.69 3.78
N CYS A 121 5.47 -16.32 5.05
CA CYS A 121 4.22 -16.51 5.76
C CYS A 121 3.01 -15.76 5.15
N TYR A 122 3.24 -14.78 4.28
CA TYR A 122 2.18 -14.04 3.59
C TYR A 122 1.28 -14.98 2.76
N ALA A 123 1.79 -16.12 2.32
CA ALA A 123 1.00 -17.12 1.60
C ALA A 123 -0.12 -17.77 2.44
N MET A 124 -0.09 -17.61 3.76
CA MET A 124 -1.11 -18.12 4.67
C MET A 124 -2.29 -17.15 4.83
N ASP A 125 -2.17 -15.94 4.30
CA ASP A 125 -3.21 -14.91 4.35
C ASP A 125 -3.78 -14.69 2.94
N ASN A 126 -5.09 -14.91 2.82
CA ASN A 126 -5.82 -14.80 1.56
C ASN A 126 -6.42 -13.40 1.33
N THR A 127 -6.04 -12.41 2.14
CA THR A 127 -6.41 -11.01 1.91
C THR A 127 -5.63 -10.39 0.75
N GLN A 128 -6.10 -9.23 0.28
CA GLN A 128 -5.53 -8.59 -0.92
C GLN A 128 -4.11 -8.06 -0.72
N GLY A 129 -3.76 -7.61 0.49
CA GLY A 129 -2.41 -7.13 0.81
C GLY A 129 -1.31 -8.15 0.50
N PRO A 130 -1.33 -9.32 1.16
CA PRO A 130 -0.43 -10.43 0.88
C PRO A 130 -0.44 -10.86 -0.60
N ALA A 131 -1.60 -10.82 -1.27
CA ALA A 131 -1.68 -11.12 -2.69
C ALA A 131 -0.86 -10.13 -3.54
N CYS A 132 -1.00 -8.82 -3.31
CA CYS A 132 -0.16 -7.80 -3.95
C CYS A 132 1.32 -7.98 -3.61
N ALA A 133 1.64 -8.20 -2.34
CA ALA A 133 3.01 -8.37 -1.86
C ALA A 133 3.72 -9.56 -2.53
N ILE A 134 3.05 -10.72 -2.61
CA ILE A 134 3.63 -11.92 -3.22
C ILE A 134 3.76 -11.75 -4.73
N ALA A 135 2.82 -11.04 -5.39
CA ALA A 135 2.90 -10.79 -6.84
C ALA A 135 4.20 -10.09 -7.25
N ALA A 136 4.73 -9.23 -6.38
CA ALA A 136 6.05 -8.61 -6.52
C ALA A 136 7.02 -9.09 -5.42
N GLY A 137 7.14 -10.42 -5.25
CA GLY A 137 7.94 -11.05 -4.20
C GLY A 137 9.34 -10.44 -3.96
N PRO A 138 10.17 -10.16 -5.00
CA PRO A 138 11.47 -9.51 -4.83
C PRO A 138 11.39 -8.12 -4.20
N ALA A 139 10.37 -7.33 -4.56
CA ALA A 139 10.12 -6.02 -3.96
C ALA A 139 9.66 -6.13 -2.49
N THR A 140 8.87 -7.16 -2.16
CA THR A 140 8.50 -7.48 -0.77
C THR A 140 9.73 -7.82 0.09
N VAL A 141 10.72 -8.54 -0.45
CA VAL A 141 12.01 -8.77 0.22
C VAL A 141 12.71 -7.44 0.52
N VAL A 142 12.72 -6.50 -0.44
CA VAL A 142 13.29 -5.16 -0.23
C VAL A 142 12.58 -4.43 0.92
N ARG A 143 11.24 -4.42 0.95
CA ARG A 143 10.48 -3.73 2.01
C ARG A 143 10.74 -4.29 3.40
N ASN A 144 10.94 -5.61 3.55
CA ASN A 144 11.23 -6.22 4.85
C ASN A 144 12.70 -6.12 5.26
N TYR A 145 13.61 -6.48 4.36
CA TYR A 145 15.02 -6.71 4.68
C TYR A 145 15.95 -5.54 4.33
N PHE A 146 15.50 -4.59 3.51
CA PHE A 146 16.40 -3.56 2.96
C PHE A 146 15.83 -2.13 2.98
N ALA A 147 14.57 -1.94 3.37
CA ALA A 147 14.01 -0.61 3.54
C ALA A 147 14.81 0.20 4.58
N ARG A 148 15.02 1.48 4.30
CA ARG A 148 15.70 2.39 5.24
C ARG A 148 14.75 2.77 6.37
N VAL A 149 15.13 2.47 7.61
CA VAL A 149 14.41 2.87 8.82
C VAL A 149 15.33 3.76 9.64
N GLY A 150 15.23 5.08 9.41
CA GLY A 150 16.25 6.01 9.91
C GLY A 150 17.63 5.64 9.34
N ASP A 151 18.60 5.42 10.23
CA ASP A 151 19.97 5.04 9.84
C ASP A 151 20.13 3.53 9.60
N GLN A 152 19.12 2.71 9.92
CA GLN A 152 19.15 1.25 9.77
C GLN A 152 18.71 0.80 8.36
N VAL A 153 19.28 -0.31 7.89
CA VAL A 153 18.81 -1.04 6.71
C VAL A 153 18.02 -2.27 7.17
N GLY A 154 16.80 -2.41 6.65
CA GLY A 154 15.87 -3.47 7.00
C GLY A 154 15.02 -3.12 8.23
N GLN A 155 13.81 -3.67 8.26
CA GLN A 155 12.89 -3.54 9.39
C GLN A 155 13.14 -4.68 10.39
N THR A 156 13.13 -4.37 11.68
CA THR A 156 13.25 -5.34 12.79
C THR A 156 12.13 -5.10 13.80
N ALA A 157 11.94 -6.00 14.76
CA ALA A 157 10.95 -5.82 15.82
C ALA A 157 11.13 -4.49 16.58
N ALA A 158 12.36 -4.00 16.70
CA ALA A 158 12.70 -2.76 17.39
C ALA A 158 12.67 -1.50 16.50
N HIS A 159 12.85 -1.64 15.18
CA HIS A 159 12.94 -0.51 14.26
C HIS A 159 12.15 -0.80 12.99
N GLN A 160 10.99 -0.16 12.85
CA GLN A 160 10.09 -0.33 11.71
C GLN A 160 9.73 1.00 11.09
N LEU A 161 9.35 0.95 9.82
CA LEU A 161 8.67 2.06 9.17
C LEU A 161 7.38 2.37 9.92
N ASN A 162 7.02 3.64 9.93
CA ASN A 162 5.75 4.09 10.47
C ASN A 162 5.22 5.24 9.61
N ASN A 163 4.31 4.90 8.70
CA ASN A 163 3.66 5.85 7.79
C ASN A 163 2.64 6.78 8.48
N LEU A 164 2.41 6.59 9.78
CA LEU A 164 1.61 7.48 10.62
C LEU A 164 2.49 8.46 11.44
N ASP A 165 3.82 8.38 11.34
CA ASP A 165 4.75 9.16 12.18
C ASP A 165 4.53 10.69 12.06
N GLY A 166 4.32 11.19 10.84
CA GLY A 166 4.06 12.60 10.57
C GLY A 166 2.76 13.06 11.22
N VAL A 167 1.74 12.22 11.20
CA VAL A 167 0.46 12.46 11.85
C VAL A 167 0.62 12.46 13.36
N GLN A 168 1.27 11.45 13.93
CA GLN A 168 1.47 11.33 15.39
C GLN A 168 2.22 12.52 15.99
N ARG A 169 3.15 13.14 15.25
CA ARG A 169 3.86 14.36 15.70
C ARG A 169 2.94 15.59 15.83
N LEU A 170 1.83 15.61 15.10
CA LEU A 170 0.86 16.72 15.13
C LEU A 170 -0.25 16.51 16.16
N LEU A 171 -0.50 15.26 16.54
CA LEU A 171 -1.57 14.90 17.45
C LEU A 171 -1.14 14.97 18.93
N PRO A 172 -2.10 15.07 19.86
CA PRO A 172 -1.80 14.93 21.29
C PRO A 172 -1.02 13.64 21.59
N PRO A 173 -0.03 13.65 22.49
CA PRO A 173 0.72 12.46 22.83
C PRO A 173 -0.20 11.37 23.40
N SER A 174 0.14 10.11 23.14
CA SER A 174 -0.55 8.93 23.68
C SER A 174 -2.03 8.78 23.28
N CYS A 175 -2.47 9.44 22.20
CA CYS A 175 -3.84 9.28 21.67
C CYS A 175 -4.06 7.97 20.89
N LEU A 176 -2.99 7.38 20.37
CA LEU A 176 -3.00 6.11 19.64
C LEU A 176 -1.67 5.36 19.82
N ASP A 177 -1.74 4.03 19.87
CA ASP A 177 -0.58 3.16 19.89
C ASP A 177 -0.39 2.59 18.48
N VAL A 178 0.87 2.47 18.03
CA VAL A 178 1.23 1.77 16.79
C VAL A 178 2.19 0.65 17.14
N VAL A 179 1.78 -0.60 16.94
CA VAL A 179 2.59 -1.78 17.23
C VAL A 179 2.64 -2.65 15.97
N ASN A 180 3.84 -2.88 15.43
CA ASN A 180 4.04 -3.64 14.19
C ASN A 180 3.16 -3.15 13.02
N GLY A 181 2.93 -1.83 12.96
CA GLY A 181 2.10 -1.17 11.94
C GLY A 181 0.59 -1.24 12.18
N TYR A 182 0.13 -1.84 13.29
CA TYR A 182 -1.28 -1.87 13.71
C TYR A 182 -1.59 -0.75 14.69
N THR A 183 -2.78 -0.14 14.58
CA THR A 183 -3.23 0.92 15.49
C THR A 183 -4.15 0.40 16.58
N ASP A 184 -3.97 0.86 17.82
CA ASP A 184 -4.92 0.63 18.92
C ASP A 184 -5.15 1.90 19.76
N SER A 185 -6.30 1.96 20.43
CA SER A 185 -6.69 3.03 21.33
C SER A 185 -7.88 2.68 22.22
N THR A 186 -8.30 3.63 23.05
CA THR A 186 -9.51 3.57 23.87
C THR A 186 -10.48 4.68 23.48
N ASP A 187 -11.77 4.48 23.72
CA ASP A 187 -12.80 5.49 23.41
C ASP A 187 -12.51 6.84 24.08
N ALA A 188 -11.98 6.85 25.30
CA ALA A 188 -11.61 8.08 26.01
C ALA A 188 -10.47 8.84 25.29
N ARG A 189 -9.41 8.14 24.86
CA ARG A 189 -8.30 8.72 24.10
C ARG A 189 -8.77 9.25 22.75
N LEU A 190 -9.60 8.49 22.05
CA LEU A 190 -10.16 8.90 20.77
C LEU A 190 -11.15 10.05 20.89
N ALA A 191 -11.94 10.13 21.97
CA ALA A 191 -12.81 11.28 22.21
C ALA A 191 -11.99 12.58 22.37
N ALA A 192 -10.87 12.53 23.08
CA ALA A 192 -9.94 13.64 23.20
C ALA A 192 -9.31 14.02 21.84
N LEU A 193 -8.85 13.03 21.08
CA LEU A 193 -8.31 13.23 19.73
C LEU A 193 -9.34 13.88 18.80
N ASN A 194 -10.55 13.33 18.76
CA ASN A 194 -11.62 13.81 17.89
C ASN A 194 -12.06 15.23 18.27
N LYS A 195 -12.10 15.57 19.56
CA LYS A 195 -12.34 16.94 20.02
C LYS A 195 -11.27 17.90 19.52
N CYS A 196 -10.00 17.49 19.55
CA CYS A 196 -8.88 18.29 19.06
C CYS A 196 -8.99 18.53 17.55
N LEU A 197 -9.21 17.47 16.77
CA LEU A 197 -9.39 17.55 15.31
C LEU A 197 -10.63 18.36 14.89
N ALA A 198 -11.71 18.30 15.67
CA ALA A 198 -12.93 19.05 15.39
C ALA A 198 -12.79 20.54 15.74
N ALA A 199 -12.01 20.87 16.78
CA ALA A 199 -11.77 22.25 17.20
C ALA A 199 -10.81 23.01 16.27
N ASP A 200 -9.93 22.29 15.56
CA ASP A 200 -8.91 22.88 14.69
C ASP A 200 -8.90 22.24 13.29
N PRO A 201 -9.62 22.84 12.32
CA PRO A 201 -9.60 22.40 10.92
C PRO A 201 -8.22 22.47 10.26
N ALA A 202 -7.35 23.39 10.70
CA ALA A 202 -5.99 23.50 10.18
C ALA A 202 -5.14 22.31 10.65
N LEU A 203 -5.27 21.90 11.91
CA LEU A 203 -4.68 20.67 12.42
C LEU A 203 -5.20 19.44 11.66
N ARG A 204 -6.50 19.34 11.41
CA ARG A 204 -7.06 18.23 10.61
C ARG A 204 -6.42 18.17 9.23
N THR A 205 -6.28 19.31 8.56
CA THR A 205 -5.65 19.40 7.23
C THR A 205 -4.18 19.01 7.30
N ALA A 206 -3.42 19.55 8.26
CA ALA A 206 -2.01 19.22 8.46
C ALA A 206 -1.80 17.72 8.74
N ALA A 207 -2.66 17.11 9.57
CA ALA A 207 -2.65 15.67 9.85
C ALA A 207 -2.95 14.84 8.60
N THR A 208 -3.92 15.27 7.77
CA THR A 208 -4.26 14.61 6.50
C THR A 208 -3.05 14.66 5.55
N ASP A 209 -2.42 15.83 5.43
CA ASP A 209 -1.28 16.11 4.56
C ASP A 209 0.01 15.38 4.99
N ALA A 210 0.16 15.13 6.29
CA ALA A 210 1.32 14.46 6.87
C ALA A 210 1.26 12.93 6.78
N LEU A 211 0.10 12.34 6.47
CA LEU A 211 -0.02 10.89 6.28
C LEU A 211 0.88 10.43 5.14
N LYS A 212 1.62 9.34 5.35
CA LYS A 212 2.46 8.72 4.33
C LYS A 212 1.84 7.43 3.80
N ILE A 213 2.26 7.06 2.59
CA ILE A 213 2.05 5.75 2.00
C ILE A 213 3.40 5.18 1.54
N GLY A 214 3.54 3.86 1.54
CA GLY A 214 4.72 3.22 0.93
C GLY A 214 4.53 3.13 -0.57
N VAL A 215 5.42 3.71 -1.36
CA VAL A 215 5.36 3.64 -2.82
C VAL A 215 6.56 2.85 -3.33
N HIS A 216 6.29 1.79 -4.08
CA HIS A 216 7.30 0.95 -4.70
C HIS A 216 7.15 1.01 -6.22
N TRP A 217 8.04 1.78 -6.85
CA TRP A 217 8.00 2.07 -8.27
C TRP A 217 8.63 0.93 -9.08
N HIS A 218 8.00 0.56 -10.20
CA HIS A 218 8.59 -0.30 -11.24
C HIS A 218 9.15 -1.65 -10.76
N VAL A 219 8.36 -2.37 -9.97
CA VAL A 219 8.69 -3.68 -9.44
C VAL A 219 8.36 -4.79 -10.43
N GLN A 220 9.25 -5.77 -10.57
CA GLN A 220 8.99 -6.95 -11.39
C GLN A 220 7.90 -7.82 -10.78
N VAL A 221 7.03 -8.32 -11.65
CA VAL A 221 6.13 -9.44 -11.36
C VAL A 221 6.75 -10.71 -11.97
N PRO A 222 7.40 -11.57 -11.16
CA PRO A 222 8.13 -12.74 -11.67
C PRO A 222 7.23 -13.96 -11.89
N PHE A 223 5.91 -13.80 -11.95
CA PHE A 223 4.94 -14.90 -12.01
C PHE A 223 4.05 -14.79 -13.24
N ALA A 224 3.73 -15.94 -13.84
CA ALA A 224 2.64 -16.05 -14.81
C ALA A 224 1.29 -16.30 -14.10
N ASP A 225 1.33 -17.04 -13.00
CA ASP A 225 0.22 -17.32 -12.11
C ASP A 225 0.74 -17.73 -10.72
N ARG A 226 -0.15 -18.12 -9.81
CA ARG A 226 0.17 -18.54 -8.44
C ARG A 226 1.03 -19.82 -8.34
N ARG A 227 1.43 -20.45 -9.43
CA ARG A 227 2.23 -21.70 -9.45
C ARG A 227 3.46 -21.61 -10.34
N THR A 228 3.50 -20.66 -11.27
CA THR A 228 4.54 -20.58 -12.30
C THR A 228 5.36 -19.31 -12.20
N VAL A 229 6.66 -19.47 -11.90
CA VAL A 229 7.69 -18.42 -11.96
C VAL A 229 8.22 -18.29 -13.40
N LEU A 230 8.40 -17.06 -13.86
CA LEU A 230 8.97 -16.72 -15.16
C LEU A 230 10.50 -16.59 -15.05
N THR A 231 11.24 -17.45 -15.75
CA THR A 231 12.72 -17.48 -15.71
C THR A 231 13.41 -16.92 -16.95
N HIS A 232 12.70 -16.83 -18.09
CA HIS A 232 13.28 -16.44 -19.39
C HIS A 232 12.40 -15.45 -20.17
N ALA A 233 11.45 -14.80 -19.50
CA ALA A 233 10.54 -13.86 -20.14
C ALA A 233 11.00 -12.42 -19.96
N ALA A 234 10.69 -11.55 -20.92
CA ALA A 234 10.91 -10.11 -20.78
C ALA A 234 10.23 -9.60 -19.49
N PRO A 235 10.95 -8.87 -18.62
CA PRO A 235 10.43 -8.41 -17.32
C PRO A 235 9.14 -7.63 -17.48
N HIS A 236 8.07 -8.06 -16.81
CA HIS A 236 6.84 -7.30 -16.65
C HIS A 236 6.93 -6.54 -15.32
N VAL A 237 6.75 -5.22 -15.38
CA VAL A 237 6.86 -4.34 -14.22
C VAL A 237 5.58 -3.57 -14.02
N VAL A 238 5.25 -3.36 -12.75
CA VAL A 238 4.12 -2.54 -12.26
C VAL A 238 4.64 -1.67 -11.12
N SER A 239 3.84 -0.73 -10.64
CA SER A 239 4.12 -0.02 -9.39
C SER A 239 3.11 -0.41 -8.33
N GLN A 240 3.49 -0.34 -7.06
CA GLN A 240 2.62 -0.68 -5.93
C GLN A 240 2.61 0.45 -4.91
N VAL A 241 1.42 0.74 -4.36
CA VAL A 241 1.26 1.60 -3.19
C VAL A 241 0.68 0.82 -2.03
N TYR A 242 1.39 0.83 -0.91
CA TYR A 242 1.01 0.16 0.32
C TYR A 242 0.45 1.19 1.29
N CYS A 243 -0.87 1.14 1.45
CA CYS A 243 -1.64 2.05 2.30
C CYS A 243 -2.16 1.28 3.51
N SER A 244 -2.24 1.94 4.66
CA SER A 244 -2.90 1.38 5.85
C SER A 244 -4.18 2.13 6.13
N ALA A 245 -5.26 1.37 6.39
CA ALA A 245 -6.39 1.89 7.14
C ALA A 245 -6.13 1.75 8.64
N ILE A 246 -7.00 2.34 9.46
CA ILE A 246 -7.02 2.09 10.91
C ILE A 246 -7.45 0.65 11.17
N SER A 247 -6.78 -0.02 12.10
CA SER A 247 -7.02 -1.42 12.48
C SER A 247 -8.25 -1.57 13.40
N VAL A 248 -9.42 -1.02 13.03
CA VAL A 248 -10.63 -0.99 13.89
C VAL A 248 -10.99 -2.38 14.43
N GLY A 249 -10.93 -3.41 13.58
CA GLY A 249 -11.23 -4.80 13.97
C GLY A 249 -10.25 -5.45 14.94
N TYR A 250 -9.10 -4.83 15.20
CA TYR A 250 -8.07 -5.27 16.16
C TYR A 250 -8.03 -4.40 17.42
N SER A 251 -8.82 -3.34 17.48
CA SER A 251 -8.75 -2.35 18.56
C SER A 251 -9.76 -2.63 19.68
N ALA A 252 -9.41 -2.23 20.90
CA ALA A 252 -10.34 -2.21 22.02
C ALA A 252 -11.40 -1.09 21.92
N ALA A 253 -11.10 -0.03 21.15
CA ALA A 253 -12.01 1.09 20.94
C ALA A 253 -13.17 0.77 19.98
N SER A 254 -14.29 1.44 20.19
CA SER A 254 -15.48 1.30 19.36
C SER A 254 -15.27 1.88 17.95
N SER A 255 -15.94 1.27 16.97
CA SER A 255 -15.96 1.79 15.59
C SER A 255 -16.43 3.25 15.54
N ALA A 256 -17.42 3.63 16.37
CA ALA A 256 -17.90 5.00 16.45
C ALA A 256 -16.81 5.98 16.93
N ALA A 257 -16.01 5.59 17.93
CA ALA A 257 -14.90 6.43 18.40
C ALA A 257 -13.79 6.59 17.34
N TRP A 258 -13.54 5.55 16.54
CA TRP A 258 -12.57 5.61 15.44
C TRP A 258 -13.02 6.44 14.23
N ALA A 259 -14.33 6.59 14.01
CA ALA A 259 -14.87 7.12 12.76
C ALA A 259 -14.20 8.39 12.22
N PRO A 260 -13.97 9.46 13.03
CA PRO A 260 -13.43 10.71 12.49
C PRO A 260 -11.97 10.60 12.06
N PHE A 261 -11.17 9.80 12.79
CA PHE A 261 -9.76 9.59 12.49
C PHE A 261 -9.54 8.53 11.40
N ALA A 262 -10.34 7.45 11.41
CA ALA A 262 -10.33 6.44 10.36
C ALA A 262 -10.69 7.04 9.00
N SER A 263 -11.71 7.91 8.95
CA SER A 263 -12.07 8.63 7.72
C SER A 263 -10.93 9.52 7.23
N LEU A 264 -10.25 10.26 8.12
CA LEU A 264 -9.08 11.07 7.76
C LEU A 264 -7.97 10.23 7.11
N VAL A 265 -7.64 9.09 7.72
CA VAL A 265 -6.59 8.20 7.20
C VAL A 265 -6.98 7.60 5.85
N LEU A 266 -8.24 7.20 5.66
CA LEU A 266 -8.74 6.71 4.38
C LEU A 266 -8.71 7.80 3.30
N GLU A 267 -9.22 9.00 3.62
CA GLU A 267 -9.21 10.16 2.71
C GLU A 267 -7.79 10.43 2.21
N ALA A 268 -6.82 10.52 3.12
CA ALA A 268 -5.43 10.78 2.76
C ALA A 268 -4.79 9.61 1.98
N SER A 269 -5.10 8.36 2.34
CA SER A 269 -4.53 7.17 1.68
C SER A 269 -4.99 7.05 0.23
N TYR A 270 -6.28 7.25 -0.05
CA TYR A 270 -6.80 7.21 -1.41
C TYR A 270 -6.32 8.40 -2.23
N GLU A 271 -6.31 9.62 -1.66
CA GLU A 271 -5.80 10.79 -2.38
C GLU A 271 -4.31 10.63 -2.71
N ALA A 272 -3.49 10.16 -1.76
CA ALA A 272 -2.08 9.91 -1.98
C ALA A 272 -1.85 8.83 -3.04
N THR A 273 -2.65 7.76 -3.04
CA THR A 273 -2.63 6.72 -4.06
C THR A 273 -2.88 7.29 -5.46
N LEU A 274 -3.88 8.15 -5.61
CA LEU A 274 -4.21 8.73 -6.92
C LEU A 274 -3.16 9.75 -7.38
N TRP A 275 -2.57 10.54 -6.47
CA TRP A 275 -1.43 11.39 -6.83
C TRP A 275 -0.20 10.57 -7.24
N ALA A 276 0.10 9.48 -6.53
CA ALA A 276 1.11 8.52 -6.97
C ALA A 276 0.76 7.91 -8.34
N GLY A 277 -0.52 7.68 -8.63
CA GLY A 277 -1.02 7.25 -9.94
C GLY A 277 -0.74 8.25 -11.05
N VAL A 278 -0.93 9.55 -10.79
CA VAL A 278 -0.56 10.62 -11.73
C VAL A 278 0.93 10.59 -12.03
N LEU A 279 1.78 10.48 -11.00
CA LEU A 279 3.23 10.40 -11.17
C LEU A 279 3.65 9.13 -11.92
N ASN A 280 3.07 7.99 -11.58
CA ASN A 280 3.30 6.72 -12.25
C ASN A 280 2.95 6.79 -13.74
N CYS A 281 1.78 7.36 -14.06
CA CYS A 281 1.32 7.51 -15.44
C CYS A 281 2.26 8.38 -16.27
N ARG A 282 2.90 9.39 -15.67
CA ARG A 282 3.90 10.22 -16.37
C ARG A 282 5.15 9.43 -16.73
N GLN A 283 5.60 8.57 -15.83
CA GLN A 283 6.81 7.79 -16.01
C GLN A 283 6.60 6.60 -16.97
N THR A 284 5.42 6.00 -16.94
CA THR A 284 5.13 4.73 -17.65
C THR A 284 4.23 4.90 -18.88
N GLY A 285 3.51 6.03 -18.98
CA GLY A 285 2.42 6.23 -19.94
C GLY A 285 1.12 5.49 -19.60
N CYS A 286 1.08 4.71 -18.53
CA CYS A 286 -0.08 3.90 -18.14
C CYS A 286 -0.98 4.66 -17.15
N PRO A 287 -2.23 4.99 -17.52
CA PRO A 287 -3.14 5.75 -16.65
C PRO A 287 -3.84 4.88 -15.61
N THR A 288 -3.66 3.56 -15.66
CA THR A 288 -4.45 2.60 -14.88
C THR A 288 -4.00 2.55 -13.43
N VAL A 289 -4.96 2.76 -12.51
CA VAL A 289 -4.76 2.65 -11.06
C VAL A 289 -5.79 1.69 -10.48
N PHE A 290 -5.34 0.59 -9.91
CA PHE A 290 -6.19 -0.38 -9.22
C PHE A 290 -6.35 0.01 -7.76
N LEU A 291 -7.59 0.28 -7.34
CA LEU A 291 -7.95 0.54 -5.95
C LEU A 291 -8.55 -0.72 -5.31
N THR A 292 -8.23 -0.90 -4.04
CA THR A 292 -8.88 -1.89 -3.18
C THR A 292 -9.82 -1.19 -2.21
N LEU A 293 -10.80 -1.90 -1.65
CA LEU A 293 -11.62 -1.40 -0.53
C LEU A 293 -10.80 -1.47 0.76
N LEU A 294 -9.88 -0.52 0.90
CA LEU A 294 -8.87 -0.45 1.95
C LEU A 294 -9.47 -0.57 3.35
N GLY A 295 -9.10 -1.64 4.06
CA GLY A 295 -9.53 -1.87 5.44
C GLY A 295 -10.98 -2.33 5.64
N GLY A 296 -11.76 -2.56 4.58
CA GLY A 296 -13.16 -2.99 4.66
C GLY A 296 -13.36 -4.46 5.09
N GLY A 297 -12.30 -5.28 5.02
CA GLY A 297 -12.31 -6.67 5.47
C GLY A 297 -11.96 -6.83 6.95
N VAL A 298 -10.80 -7.43 7.23
CA VAL A 298 -10.37 -7.78 8.60
C VAL A 298 -10.22 -6.56 9.50
N PHE A 299 -9.82 -5.40 8.96
CA PHE A 299 -9.70 -4.15 9.73
C PHE A 299 -11.07 -3.51 10.04
N ARG A 300 -12.18 -3.98 9.46
CA ARG A 300 -13.56 -3.54 9.79
C ARG A 300 -13.79 -2.03 9.71
N ASN A 301 -13.16 -1.34 8.76
CA ASN A 301 -13.54 0.03 8.43
C ASN A 301 -14.90 0.00 7.74
N ARG A 302 -15.77 0.96 8.07
CA ARG A 302 -17.11 1.00 7.49
C ARG A 302 -17.05 1.39 6.01
N GLU A 303 -17.92 0.77 5.23
CA GLU A 303 -18.00 0.97 3.78
C GLU A 303 -18.25 2.43 3.41
N ASP A 304 -19.12 3.14 4.13
CA ASP A 304 -19.41 4.55 3.87
C ASP A 304 -18.19 5.46 4.03
N TRP A 305 -17.27 5.13 4.94
CA TRP A 305 -16.01 5.86 5.09
C TRP A 305 -15.08 5.62 3.92
N ILE A 306 -15.03 4.38 3.44
CA ILE A 306 -14.20 3.97 2.30
C ILE A 306 -14.70 4.63 1.02
N VAL A 307 -16.00 4.51 0.73
CA VAL A 307 -16.63 5.09 -0.46
C VAL A 307 -16.48 6.61 -0.48
N GLY A 308 -16.76 7.27 0.65
CA GLY A 308 -16.59 8.73 0.77
C GLY A 308 -15.15 9.19 0.53
N ALA A 309 -14.17 8.42 1.03
CA ALA A 309 -12.76 8.71 0.82
C ALA A 309 -12.32 8.53 -0.65
N ILE A 310 -12.80 7.47 -1.32
CA ILE A 310 -12.55 7.26 -2.76
C ILE A 310 -13.16 8.40 -3.58
N ALA A 311 -14.42 8.77 -3.32
CA ALA A 311 -15.11 9.85 -4.04
C ALA A 311 -14.33 11.18 -3.93
N LYS A 312 -13.91 11.54 -2.70
CA LYS A 312 -13.11 12.75 -2.46
C LYS A 312 -11.77 12.71 -3.20
N ALA A 313 -11.07 11.58 -3.17
CA ALA A 313 -9.81 11.40 -3.87
C ALA A 313 -9.98 11.54 -5.39
N LEU A 314 -11.02 10.95 -5.96
CA LEU A 314 -11.35 11.08 -7.39
C LEU A 314 -11.61 12.52 -7.80
N GLY A 315 -12.32 13.28 -6.97
CA GLY A 315 -12.51 14.72 -7.17
C GLY A 315 -11.18 15.48 -7.24
N ALA A 316 -10.21 15.14 -6.38
CA ALA A 316 -8.90 15.78 -6.36
C ALA A 316 -8.07 15.56 -7.64
N VAL A 317 -8.31 14.45 -8.34
CA VAL A 317 -7.60 14.09 -9.58
C VAL A 317 -8.50 14.09 -10.82
N ALA A 318 -9.68 14.71 -10.77
CA ALA A 318 -10.69 14.64 -11.84
C ALA A 318 -10.16 15.08 -13.22
N ALA A 319 -9.24 16.04 -13.25
CA ALA A 319 -8.65 16.60 -14.47
C ALA A 319 -7.37 15.89 -14.95
N TYR A 320 -6.94 14.80 -14.31
CA TYR A 320 -5.63 14.18 -14.57
C TYR A 320 -5.70 12.93 -15.47
N GLY A 321 -6.89 12.52 -15.91
CA GLY A 321 -7.07 11.52 -16.96
C GLY A 321 -6.62 10.10 -16.59
N LEU A 322 -6.79 9.72 -15.31
CA LEU A 322 -6.55 8.34 -14.84
C LEU A 322 -7.68 7.39 -15.26
N ASP A 323 -7.35 6.11 -15.43
CA ASP A 323 -8.33 5.00 -15.47
C ASP A 323 -8.33 4.32 -14.10
N VAL A 324 -9.25 4.73 -13.23
CA VAL A 324 -9.33 4.20 -11.87
C VAL A 324 -10.22 2.97 -11.84
N VAL A 325 -9.64 1.85 -11.39
CA VAL A 325 -10.28 0.54 -11.36
C VAL A 325 -10.53 0.13 -9.92
N VAL A 326 -11.78 0.18 -9.48
CA VAL A 326 -12.16 -0.31 -8.14
C VAL A 326 -12.32 -1.82 -8.20
N VAL A 327 -11.50 -2.55 -7.44
CA VAL A 327 -11.48 -4.02 -7.44
C VAL A 327 -12.30 -4.58 -6.30
N HIS A 328 -13.35 -5.32 -6.66
CA HIS A 328 -14.27 -5.98 -5.73
C HIS A 328 -13.89 -7.44 -5.56
N PHE A 329 -14.19 -8.01 -4.38
CA PHE A 329 -13.91 -9.41 -4.12
C PHE A 329 -15.00 -10.32 -4.71
N ARG A 330 -14.61 -11.19 -5.65
CA ARG A 330 -15.43 -12.21 -6.34
C ARG A 330 -16.56 -11.69 -7.25
N HIS A 331 -17.26 -10.65 -6.86
CA HIS A 331 -18.34 -10.02 -7.65
C HIS A 331 -18.29 -8.51 -7.45
N VAL A 332 -18.78 -7.75 -8.42
CA VAL A 332 -18.95 -6.30 -8.27
C VAL A 332 -20.11 -6.05 -7.32
N ASP A 333 -19.83 -5.47 -6.16
CA ASP A 333 -20.87 -5.06 -5.22
C ASP A 333 -21.59 -3.84 -5.77
N ARG A 334 -22.89 -3.99 -6.05
CA ARG A 334 -23.66 -2.93 -6.69
C ARG A 334 -24.00 -1.79 -5.75
N SER A 335 -24.11 -2.06 -4.45
CA SER A 335 -24.33 -1.01 -3.44
C SER A 335 -23.16 -0.05 -3.36
N ILE A 336 -21.93 -0.56 -3.45
CA ILE A 336 -20.71 0.26 -3.49
C ILE A 336 -20.63 1.08 -4.77
N VAL A 337 -21.03 0.51 -5.91
CA VAL A 337 -21.04 1.25 -7.18
C VAL A 337 -22.02 2.41 -7.09
N ASP A 338 -23.26 2.13 -6.70
CA ASP A 338 -24.32 3.15 -6.62
C ASP A 338 -23.97 4.24 -5.59
N ALA A 339 -23.36 3.86 -4.46
CA ALA A 339 -22.89 4.79 -3.44
C ALA A 339 -21.74 5.67 -3.94
N LEU A 340 -20.79 5.11 -4.69
CA LEU A 340 -19.68 5.86 -5.26
C LEU A 340 -20.15 6.81 -6.36
N GLU A 341 -21.01 6.35 -7.27
CA GLU A 341 -21.62 7.18 -8.32
C GLU A 341 -22.42 8.34 -7.70
N SER A 342 -23.18 8.07 -6.63
CA SER A 342 -23.92 9.11 -5.90
C SER A 342 -23.02 10.12 -5.21
N ALA A 343 -21.88 9.68 -4.64
CA ALA A 343 -20.93 10.55 -3.96
C ALA A 343 -20.08 11.41 -4.90
N MET A 344 -20.07 11.09 -6.21
CA MET A 344 -19.34 11.82 -7.25
C MET A 344 -20.19 12.89 -7.96
N GLN A 345 -21.51 12.92 -7.73
CA GLN A 345 -22.45 13.92 -8.29
C GLN A 345 -22.42 15.23 -7.49
#